data_AF-A0A1H1QGR6-F1
#
_entry.id   AF-A0A1H1QGR6-F1
#
_cell.length_a   1.000
_cell.length_b   1.000
_cell.length_c   1.000
_cell.angle_alpha   90.00
_cell.angle_beta   90.00
_cell.angle_gamma   90.00
#
_symmetry.space_group_name_H-M   'P 1'
#
loop_
_entity.id
_entity.type
_entity.pdbx_description
1 polymer ?
#
loop_
_entity_poly.entity_id
_entity_poly.type
_entity_poly.pdbx_seq_one_letter_code
_entity_poly.pdbx_strand_id
1 'polypeptide(L)'
;MRGRPLALVLALGVALGVMSPAGIASATSAPQDPVGGVTASETPTATESPTATEPPAPTQTPAPSEPAPSAPPTETPAPTETASSAIPEAPVADAPEALDRPAAPEPTALPSIWMTADATWVRFGRKVTVTGKVWEGSTGIADAPVRIVGLSARTGRWELLATVPTRADGRFTYAFTPLSGYRIKAEILADERLRAAASRSRSFVVQPGIANVTPRGTSSVSIGAEHVVTGALYAQLEGRRVKLEGYSSRGWTTIVQTYASSTGAFALRYTVRDASISRLRVVVPSGGGLVVAAAPQLALRVLSTPQQLAAAHPPCFGAAAILDAACSTTGTAGALAPTTDSSRLFAQTGGAFSSACWQSDKTALVPICHAGSSRSDALRVAFIGDSHAAGYFATMKREFEYWNWSVDSYLGVSCRWEHVPRGHGCEPRYRQLAAAAASGEYDLVVYTGLRFPYADRPEEAVEIRDRYAAAWRPVVDAGIPLIVMGDFPHIGGALSCVTESPGAAPFGCAVPQTYGTRGHDPILEAAALVPGVRVVDPMRYFCIDGSCPLVIGGAIVYRDAHHLTGTYLTSVSSKIMWELRRAAR
;
A
#
# COMPACT_ATOMS: atom_id res chain seq x y z
N MET A 1 38.58 -34.84 -4.37
CA MET A 1 37.91 -36.11 -3.98
C MET A 1 36.64 -35.78 -3.22
N ARG A 2 35.56 -36.50 -3.53
CA ARG A 2 34.17 -36.19 -3.19
C ARG A 2 33.90 -36.26 -1.69
N GLY A 3 33.31 -35.20 -1.12
CA GLY A 3 32.69 -35.21 0.21
C GLY A 3 31.22 -35.59 0.11
N ARG A 4 30.81 -36.63 0.84
CA ARG A 4 29.42 -37.09 1.00
C ARG A 4 28.64 -36.14 1.91
N PRO A 5 27.32 -35.92 1.71
CA PRO A 5 26.46 -35.36 2.73
C PRO A 5 25.79 -36.48 3.55
N LEU A 6 25.79 -36.30 4.88
CA LEU A 6 25.00 -37.09 5.81
C LEU A 6 23.64 -36.40 6.00
N ALA A 7 22.56 -37.11 5.72
CA ALA A 7 21.20 -36.71 6.06
C ALA A 7 20.94 -37.05 7.54
N LEU A 8 20.38 -36.11 8.30
CA LEU A 8 19.72 -36.42 9.57
C LEU A 8 18.35 -35.74 9.60
N VAL A 9 17.33 -36.58 9.59
CA VAL A 9 15.93 -36.28 9.84
C VAL A 9 15.73 -36.25 11.36
N LEU A 10 15.12 -35.19 11.89
CA LEU A 10 14.43 -35.25 13.17
C LEU A 10 13.20 -34.36 13.14
N ALA A 11 12.06 -34.99 13.42
CA ALA A 11 10.73 -34.45 13.40
C ALA A 11 10.23 -34.18 14.82
N LEU A 12 9.39 -33.15 14.91
CA LEU A 12 8.28 -32.92 15.84
C LEU A 12 8.53 -32.82 17.35
N GLY A 13 8.10 -31.68 17.90
CA GLY A 13 7.82 -31.46 19.31
C GLY A 13 7.15 -30.10 19.54
N VAL A 14 5.88 -29.98 19.12
CA VAL A 14 5.01 -28.82 19.38
C VAL A 14 4.42 -28.95 20.79
N ALA A 15 4.55 -27.92 21.61
CA ALA A 15 3.74 -27.73 22.82
C ALA A 15 3.27 -26.27 22.89
N LEU A 16 1.98 -26.06 22.60
CA LEU A 16 1.26 -24.80 22.82
C LEU A 16 0.91 -24.67 24.31
N GLY A 17 1.37 -23.59 24.94
CA GLY A 17 0.87 -23.12 26.23
C GLY A 17 0.00 -21.88 26.02
N VAL A 18 -1.28 -22.02 26.35
CA VAL A 18 -2.33 -20.99 26.28
C VAL A 18 -2.33 -20.22 27.60
N MET A 19 -2.24 -18.88 27.56
CA MET A 19 -2.62 -18.03 28.70
C MET A 19 -3.44 -16.83 28.20
N SER A 20 -4.67 -16.76 28.69
CA SER A 20 -5.59 -15.62 28.57
C SER A 20 -5.26 -14.52 29.59
N PRO A 21 -5.58 -13.24 29.33
CA PRO A 21 -5.54 -12.19 30.33
C PRO A 21 -6.93 -11.92 30.95
N ALA A 22 -7.04 -12.04 32.27
CA ALA A 22 -7.93 -11.21 33.09
C ALA A 22 -7.16 -9.92 33.43
N GLY A 23 -7.69 -8.73 33.64
CA GLY A 23 -8.99 -8.29 34.15
C GLY A 23 -8.69 -6.92 34.80
N ILE A 24 -9.55 -5.94 34.55
CA ILE A 24 -9.42 -4.53 34.90
C ILE A 24 -9.53 -4.31 36.43
N ALA A 25 -8.73 -3.40 36.99
CA ALA A 25 -9.09 -2.67 38.21
C ALA A 25 -8.41 -1.29 38.24
N SER A 26 -9.24 -0.24 38.23
CA SER A 26 -8.90 1.15 38.56
C SER A 26 -9.09 1.40 40.05
N ALA A 27 -8.22 2.21 40.66
CA ALA A 27 -8.43 2.95 41.91
C ALA A 27 -7.25 3.93 42.09
N THR A 28 -7.46 5.26 42.00
CA THR A 28 -7.44 6.26 43.10
C THR A 28 -6.10 6.33 43.86
N SER A 29 -5.45 7.46 44.19
CA SER A 29 -5.86 8.86 44.41
C SER A 29 -4.64 9.66 44.93
N ALA A 30 -4.78 11.00 44.93
CA ALA A 30 -4.12 12.02 45.79
C ALA A 30 -2.89 12.76 45.23
N PRO A 31 -2.55 13.96 45.76
CA PRO A 31 -3.39 15.15 45.89
C PRO A 31 -2.72 16.42 45.29
N GLN A 32 -3.54 17.39 44.91
CA GLN A 32 -3.13 18.78 44.66
C GLN A 32 -3.20 19.56 45.97
N ASP A 33 -2.21 20.45 46.21
CA ASP A 33 -2.41 21.73 46.90
C ASP A 33 -1.13 22.62 46.84
N PRO A 34 -1.22 23.94 47.14
CA PRO A 34 -0.78 24.99 46.23
C PRO A 34 0.26 25.96 46.83
N VAL A 35 0.92 26.75 45.98
CA VAL A 35 1.55 28.05 46.32
C VAL A 35 1.49 28.85 45.00
N GLY A 36 0.98 30.08 44.89
CA GLY A 36 0.98 31.23 45.79
C GLY A 36 1.53 32.38 44.93
N GLY A 37 0.66 33.34 44.58
CA GLY A 37 0.94 34.38 43.59
C GLY A 37 1.96 35.45 44.02
N VAL A 38 2.45 36.18 43.01
CA VAL A 38 2.89 37.57 43.13
C VAL A 38 2.45 38.32 41.86
N THR A 39 2.03 39.56 42.11
CA THR A 39 1.32 40.53 41.30
C THR A 39 2.19 41.37 40.36
N ALA A 40 1.54 41.73 39.25
CA ALA A 40 1.43 43.07 38.64
C ALA A 40 2.60 43.75 37.90
N SER A 41 2.21 44.20 36.70
CA SER A 41 2.57 45.44 35.98
C SER A 41 4.01 45.63 35.53
N GLU A 42 4.20 45.63 34.20
CA GLU A 42 4.47 46.87 33.47
C GLU A 42 4.22 46.69 31.96
N THR A 43 3.37 47.55 31.43
CA THR A 43 3.03 47.69 30.00
C THR A 43 4.11 48.53 29.32
N PRO A 44 4.67 48.11 28.16
CA PRO A 44 5.36 49.04 27.28
C PRO A 44 4.45 49.44 26.12
N THR A 45 4.13 50.73 26.15
CA THR A 45 3.80 51.67 25.08
C THR A 45 4.08 51.17 23.65
N ALA A 46 3.02 51.15 22.83
CA ALA A 46 3.09 50.96 21.39
C ALA A 46 3.84 52.14 20.74
N THR A 47 4.94 51.84 20.06
CA THR A 47 5.67 52.77 19.19
C THR A 47 5.19 52.59 17.75
N GLU A 48 5.11 53.71 17.05
CA GLU A 48 4.55 53.94 15.72
C GLU A 48 5.03 52.97 14.63
N SER A 49 4.05 52.52 13.82
CA SER A 49 4.26 51.79 12.56
C SER A 49 4.94 52.67 11.50
N PRO A 50 5.97 52.17 10.79
CA PRO A 50 6.39 52.77 9.53
C PRO A 50 5.47 52.31 8.38
N THR A 51 5.05 53.31 7.60
CA THR A 51 4.25 53.26 6.37
C THR A 51 4.68 52.13 5.43
N ALA A 52 3.78 51.15 5.21
CA ALA A 52 3.94 50.15 4.18
C ALA A 52 3.67 50.77 2.80
N THR A 53 4.65 50.66 1.91
CA THR A 53 4.50 50.97 0.49
C THR A 53 3.57 49.96 -0.16
N GLU A 54 2.54 50.47 -0.83
CA GLU A 54 1.50 49.75 -1.56
C GLU A 54 2.11 48.91 -2.71
N PRO A 55 1.77 47.60 -2.83
CA PRO A 55 2.16 46.81 -4.00
C PRO A 55 1.25 47.15 -5.20
N PRO A 56 1.76 47.15 -6.44
CA PRO A 56 0.97 47.49 -7.62
C PRO A 56 -0.16 46.48 -7.85
N ALA A 57 -1.32 47.00 -8.25
CA ALA A 57 -2.52 46.24 -8.55
C ALA A 57 -2.29 45.15 -9.62
N PRO A 58 -2.88 43.95 -9.46
CA PRO A 58 -2.78 42.91 -10.48
C PRO A 58 -3.54 43.30 -11.74
N THR A 59 -2.88 43.19 -12.88
CA THR A 59 -3.44 43.35 -14.22
C THR A 59 -4.57 42.34 -14.43
N GLN A 60 -5.79 42.83 -14.64
CA GLN A 60 -6.94 41.98 -14.98
C GLN A 60 -6.73 41.35 -16.35
N THR A 61 -6.57 40.03 -16.38
CA THR A 61 -6.69 39.22 -17.60
C THR A 61 -8.16 38.81 -17.75
N PRO A 62 -8.78 38.95 -18.94
CA PRO A 62 -10.20 38.68 -19.10
C PRO A 62 -10.52 37.18 -18.92
N ALA A 63 -11.63 36.91 -18.24
CA ALA A 63 -12.16 35.57 -18.01
C ALA A 63 -12.49 34.85 -19.33
N PRO A 64 -12.26 33.52 -19.44
CA PRO A 64 -12.74 32.74 -20.56
C PRO A 64 -14.26 32.63 -20.52
N SER A 65 -14.90 32.89 -21.66
CA SER A 65 -16.35 32.84 -21.87
C SER A 65 -16.91 31.44 -21.58
N GLU A 66 -18.05 31.39 -20.87
CA GLU A 66 -18.81 30.18 -20.62
C GLU A 66 -19.27 29.50 -21.93
N PRO A 67 -19.23 28.15 -22.02
CA PRO A 67 -19.90 27.43 -23.08
C PRO A 67 -21.41 27.38 -22.83
N ALA A 68 -22.19 27.63 -23.89
CA ALA A 68 -23.65 27.63 -23.91
C ALA A 68 -24.28 26.32 -23.40
N PRO A 69 -25.48 26.38 -22.78
CA PRO A 69 -26.19 25.20 -22.30
C PRO A 69 -26.66 24.33 -23.46
N SER A 70 -26.34 23.04 -23.38
CA SER A 70 -26.81 22.02 -24.31
C SER A 70 -28.30 21.75 -24.12
N ALA A 71 -29.02 21.66 -25.24
CA ALA A 71 -30.44 21.36 -25.32
C ALA A 71 -30.82 20.00 -24.68
N PRO A 72 -32.04 19.85 -24.13
CA PRO A 72 -32.50 18.59 -23.55
C PRO A 72 -32.80 17.54 -24.63
N PRO A 73 -32.64 16.23 -24.32
CA PRO A 73 -32.94 15.15 -25.25
C PRO A 73 -34.46 15.02 -25.47
N THR A 74 -34.84 14.86 -26.74
CA THR A 74 -36.19 14.60 -27.22
C THR A 74 -36.70 13.25 -26.69
N GLU A 75 -37.85 13.26 -26.02
CA GLU A 75 -38.60 12.08 -25.63
C GLU A 75 -39.00 11.26 -26.87
N THR A 76 -38.67 9.97 -26.85
CA THR A 76 -39.22 8.98 -27.79
C THR A 76 -40.59 8.53 -27.26
N PRO A 77 -41.67 8.58 -28.06
CA PRO A 77 -42.99 8.20 -27.59
C PRO A 77 -43.15 6.68 -27.50
N ALA A 78 -43.91 6.27 -26.49
CA ALA A 78 -44.33 4.89 -26.24
C ALA A 78 -45.16 4.30 -27.40
N PRO A 79 -45.06 3.00 -27.69
CA PRO A 79 -45.95 2.35 -28.64
C PRO A 79 -47.33 2.11 -28.00
N THR A 80 -48.33 2.67 -28.66
CA THR A 80 -49.77 2.55 -28.38
C THR A 80 -50.25 1.12 -28.62
N GLU A 81 -51.05 0.60 -27.68
CA GLU A 81 -51.89 -0.58 -27.88
C GLU A 81 -52.77 -0.40 -29.12
N THR A 82 -52.73 -1.35 -30.04
CA THR A 82 -53.72 -1.47 -31.11
C THR A 82 -54.42 -2.81 -30.98
N ALA A 83 -55.74 -2.69 -30.84
CA ALA A 83 -56.69 -3.76 -30.69
C ALA A 83 -56.84 -4.61 -31.96
N SER A 84 -57.10 -5.89 -31.72
CA SER A 84 -58.06 -6.76 -32.40
C SER A 84 -58.64 -6.25 -33.73
N SER A 85 -58.32 -6.96 -34.82
CA SER A 85 -59.17 -6.99 -36.00
C SER A 85 -59.33 -8.43 -36.48
N ALA A 86 -60.60 -8.83 -36.52
CA ALA A 86 -61.12 -10.08 -37.01
C ALA A 86 -60.81 -10.28 -38.50
N ILE A 87 -60.54 -11.54 -38.88
CA ILE A 87 -60.56 -12.00 -40.27
C ILE A 87 -61.77 -12.96 -40.39
N PRO A 88 -62.62 -12.79 -41.41
CA PRO A 88 -63.88 -13.54 -41.55
C PRO A 88 -63.69 -14.98 -42.03
N GLU A 89 -64.65 -15.81 -41.63
CA GLU A 89 -64.85 -17.22 -41.98
C GLU A 89 -65.00 -17.43 -43.50
N ALA A 90 -64.40 -18.51 -44.00
CA ALA A 90 -64.70 -19.11 -45.31
C ALA A 90 -65.55 -20.38 -45.09
N PRO A 91 -66.46 -20.72 -46.02
CA PRO A 91 -67.57 -21.65 -45.75
C PRO A 91 -67.15 -23.12 -45.75
N VAL A 92 -67.88 -23.86 -44.92
CA VAL A 92 -67.90 -25.31 -44.75
C VAL A 92 -68.30 -26.00 -46.04
N ALA A 93 -67.51 -27.00 -46.46
CA ALA A 93 -67.90 -27.99 -47.45
C ALA A 93 -68.02 -29.36 -46.73
N ASP A 94 -69.16 -30.01 -46.96
CA ASP A 94 -69.53 -31.30 -46.39
C ASP A 94 -68.61 -32.46 -46.81
N ALA A 95 -68.61 -33.47 -45.93
CA ALA A 95 -67.74 -34.64 -45.81
C ALA A 95 -67.64 -35.58 -47.03
N PRO A 96 -66.72 -36.56 -46.95
CA PRO A 96 -67.28 -37.91 -46.74
C PRO A 96 -66.64 -38.69 -45.59
N GLU A 97 -67.53 -39.44 -44.95
CA GLU A 97 -67.38 -40.64 -44.12
C GLU A 97 -65.99 -41.18 -43.78
N ALA A 98 -65.84 -41.39 -42.47
CA ALA A 98 -64.76 -42.08 -41.80
C ALA A 98 -64.50 -43.48 -42.36
N LEU A 99 -63.26 -43.71 -42.83
CA LEU A 99 -62.67 -45.04 -42.82
C LEU A 99 -62.01 -45.26 -41.46
N ASP A 100 -62.61 -46.20 -40.73
CA ASP A 100 -62.26 -46.72 -39.42
C ASP A 100 -60.76 -47.11 -39.37
N ARG A 101 -59.93 -46.23 -38.82
CA ARG A 101 -58.58 -46.58 -38.37
C ARG A 101 -58.73 -47.03 -36.92
N PRO A 102 -58.36 -48.25 -36.54
CA PRO A 102 -58.40 -48.65 -35.13
C PRO A 102 -57.59 -47.63 -34.32
N ALA A 103 -58.25 -47.04 -33.32
CA ALA A 103 -57.60 -46.19 -32.35
C ALA A 103 -56.40 -46.95 -31.78
N ALA A 104 -55.21 -46.34 -31.85
CA ALA A 104 -54.06 -46.86 -31.12
C ALA A 104 -54.51 -47.09 -29.66
N PRO A 105 -54.15 -48.22 -29.03
CA PRO A 105 -54.60 -48.52 -27.68
C PRO A 105 -54.29 -47.33 -26.77
N GLU A 106 -55.29 -46.83 -26.05
CA GLU A 106 -55.06 -45.78 -25.06
C GLU A 106 -53.93 -46.24 -24.11
N PRO A 107 -52.91 -45.41 -23.85
CA PRO A 107 -51.82 -45.79 -22.95
C PRO A 107 -52.41 -46.14 -21.59
N THR A 108 -52.24 -47.42 -21.22
CA THR A 108 -52.99 -48.10 -20.17
C THR A 108 -52.49 -47.80 -18.77
N ALA A 109 -51.26 -47.27 -18.64
CA ALA A 109 -50.70 -46.91 -17.34
C ALA A 109 -50.85 -45.41 -17.03
N LEU A 110 -51.35 -45.10 -15.82
CA LEU A 110 -51.37 -43.76 -15.20
C LEU A 110 -50.22 -43.64 -14.18
N PRO A 111 -48.96 -43.40 -14.65
CA PRO A 111 -47.81 -43.40 -13.78
C PRO A 111 -47.84 -42.23 -12.81
N SER A 112 -47.51 -42.51 -11.55
CA SER A 112 -47.08 -41.52 -10.57
C SER A 112 -45.56 -41.48 -10.53
N ILE A 113 -45.00 -40.28 -10.31
CA ILE A 113 -43.55 -40.08 -10.23
C ILE A 113 -43.21 -39.15 -9.05
N TRP A 114 -42.16 -39.51 -8.32
CA TRP A 114 -41.53 -38.64 -7.33
C TRP A 114 -40.03 -38.58 -7.56
N MET A 115 -39.45 -37.47 -7.12
CA MET A 115 -38.02 -37.20 -7.22
C MET A 115 -37.55 -36.45 -5.97
N THR A 116 -36.37 -36.81 -5.48
CA THR A 116 -35.60 -36.05 -4.50
C THR A 116 -34.17 -35.85 -4.99
N ALA A 117 -33.49 -34.85 -4.42
CA ALA A 117 -32.07 -34.64 -4.57
C ALA A 117 -31.39 -34.84 -3.21
N ASP A 118 -30.15 -35.31 -3.22
CA ASP A 118 -29.32 -35.50 -2.02
C ASP A 118 -28.92 -34.18 -1.35
N ALA A 119 -29.02 -33.06 -2.06
CA ALA A 119 -28.75 -31.73 -1.52
C ALA A 119 -29.65 -30.63 -2.12
N THR A 120 -29.88 -29.58 -1.34
CA THR A 120 -30.52 -28.33 -1.78
C THR A 120 -29.51 -27.25 -2.20
N TRP A 121 -28.21 -27.50 -2.00
CA TRP A 121 -27.11 -26.69 -2.51
C TRP A 121 -25.84 -27.54 -2.70
N VAL A 122 -24.93 -27.10 -3.57
CA VAL A 122 -23.67 -27.80 -3.84
C VAL A 122 -22.55 -26.81 -4.15
N ARG A 123 -21.31 -27.14 -3.78
CA ARG A 123 -20.13 -26.37 -4.23
C ARG A 123 -19.88 -26.62 -5.71
N PHE A 124 -19.49 -25.59 -6.45
CA PHE A 124 -19.14 -25.68 -7.87
C PHE A 124 -18.11 -26.81 -8.10
N GLY A 125 -18.35 -27.64 -9.11
CA GLY A 125 -17.52 -28.81 -9.41
C GLY A 125 -17.85 -30.08 -8.61
N ARG A 126 -18.75 -30.02 -7.61
CA ARG A 126 -19.25 -31.21 -6.91
C ARG A 126 -20.57 -31.70 -7.54
N LYS A 127 -20.82 -33.02 -7.44
CA LYS A 127 -21.99 -33.67 -8.00
C LYS A 127 -23.21 -33.50 -7.09
N VAL A 128 -24.40 -33.48 -7.70
CA VAL A 128 -25.71 -33.64 -7.06
C VAL A 128 -26.31 -34.93 -7.59
N THR A 129 -26.87 -35.74 -6.69
CA THR A 129 -27.54 -36.99 -7.03
C THR A 129 -29.04 -36.83 -6.92
N VAL A 130 -29.74 -37.08 -8.02
CA VAL A 130 -31.18 -37.14 -8.10
C VAL A 130 -31.61 -38.59 -8.04
N THR A 131 -32.56 -38.90 -7.16
CA THR A 131 -33.16 -40.23 -7.03
C THR A 131 -34.68 -40.12 -7.05
N GLY A 132 -35.35 -41.09 -7.65
CA GLY A 132 -36.81 -41.10 -7.68
C GLY A 132 -37.38 -42.47 -8.00
N LYS A 133 -38.70 -42.53 -8.11
CA LYS A 133 -39.44 -43.73 -8.48
C LYS A 133 -40.60 -43.37 -9.41
N VAL A 134 -40.88 -44.28 -10.33
CA VAL A 134 -42.06 -44.29 -11.20
C VAL A 134 -42.88 -45.53 -10.88
N TRP A 135 -44.18 -45.39 -10.66
CA TRP A 135 -45.04 -46.51 -10.29
C TRP A 135 -46.48 -46.29 -10.75
N GLU A 136 -47.23 -47.37 -10.82
CA GLU A 136 -48.67 -47.38 -10.97
C GLU A 136 -49.28 -48.26 -9.87
N GLY A 137 -50.25 -47.74 -9.13
CA GLY A 137 -50.78 -48.43 -7.94
C GLY A 137 -49.66 -48.74 -6.93
N SER A 138 -49.34 -50.02 -6.74
CA SER A 138 -48.23 -50.50 -5.90
C SER A 138 -47.01 -50.99 -6.71
N THR A 139 -47.10 -51.08 -8.03
CA THR A 139 -46.12 -51.71 -8.92
C THR A 139 -45.16 -50.69 -9.52
N GLY A 140 -43.85 -50.96 -9.45
CA GLY A 140 -42.84 -50.13 -10.11
C GLY A 140 -42.84 -50.36 -11.62
N ILE A 141 -42.68 -49.28 -12.40
CA ILE A 141 -42.65 -49.37 -13.86
C ILE A 141 -41.19 -49.48 -14.30
N ALA A 142 -40.79 -50.61 -14.87
CA ALA A 142 -39.46 -50.84 -15.42
C ALA A 142 -39.22 -50.11 -16.75
N ASP A 143 -37.97 -49.74 -17.03
CA ASP A 143 -37.52 -49.14 -18.29
C ASP A 143 -38.32 -47.90 -18.73
N ALA A 144 -38.90 -47.16 -17.79
CA ALA A 144 -39.54 -45.88 -18.05
C ALA A 144 -38.47 -44.81 -18.37
N PRO A 145 -38.56 -44.10 -19.51
CA PRO A 145 -37.57 -43.10 -19.91
C PRO A 145 -37.79 -41.79 -19.14
N VAL A 146 -37.21 -41.68 -17.95
CA VAL A 146 -37.36 -40.48 -17.11
C VAL A 146 -36.44 -39.37 -17.61
N ARG A 147 -37.02 -38.27 -18.06
CA ARG A 147 -36.30 -37.03 -18.41
C ARG A 147 -36.08 -36.21 -17.15
N ILE A 148 -34.82 -35.92 -16.85
CA ILE A 148 -34.44 -34.97 -15.82
C ILE A 148 -34.21 -33.63 -16.50
N VAL A 149 -35.10 -32.67 -16.24
CA VAL A 149 -35.05 -31.34 -16.83
C VAL A 149 -34.80 -30.29 -15.75
N GLY A 150 -34.09 -29.22 -16.10
CA GLY A 150 -33.75 -28.13 -15.19
C GLY A 150 -33.99 -26.77 -15.81
N LEU A 151 -34.71 -25.89 -15.10
CA LEU A 151 -34.81 -24.48 -15.43
C LEU A 151 -33.52 -23.79 -14.99
N SER A 152 -32.70 -23.38 -15.95
CA SER A 152 -31.39 -22.78 -15.70
C SER A 152 -31.53 -21.36 -15.17
N ALA A 153 -30.92 -21.08 -14.02
CA ALA A 153 -30.85 -19.71 -13.49
C ALA A 153 -29.97 -18.78 -14.36
N ARG A 154 -29.22 -19.32 -15.33
CA ARG A 154 -28.39 -18.55 -16.26
C ARG A 154 -29.20 -18.09 -17.48
N THR A 155 -29.93 -19.01 -18.10
CA THR A 155 -30.62 -18.76 -19.38
C THR A 155 -32.12 -18.47 -19.19
N GLY A 156 -32.69 -18.80 -18.03
CA GLY A 156 -34.12 -18.72 -17.78
C GLY A 156 -34.94 -19.76 -18.55
N ARG A 157 -34.29 -20.77 -19.17
CA ARG A 157 -34.93 -21.79 -20.01
C ARG A 157 -34.84 -23.17 -19.38
N TRP A 158 -35.83 -24.02 -19.67
CA TRP A 158 -35.80 -25.44 -19.33
C TRP A 158 -34.84 -26.18 -20.28
N GLU A 159 -33.89 -26.90 -19.70
CA GLU A 159 -32.86 -27.66 -20.40
C GLU A 159 -32.96 -29.14 -20.02
N LEU A 160 -32.78 -30.05 -20.98
CA LEU A 160 -32.67 -31.48 -20.71
C LEU A 160 -31.28 -31.77 -20.12
N LEU A 161 -31.24 -32.27 -18.88
CA LEU A 161 -29.99 -32.60 -18.19
C LEU A 161 -29.58 -34.06 -18.43
N ALA A 162 -30.57 -34.97 -18.50
CA ALA A 162 -30.40 -36.38 -18.87
C ALA A 162 -31.74 -37.05 -19.13
N THR A 163 -31.70 -38.19 -19.81
CA THR A 163 -32.78 -39.18 -19.81
C THR A 163 -32.23 -40.46 -19.18
N VAL A 164 -32.90 -40.98 -18.15
CA VAL A 164 -32.48 -42.19 -17.42
C VAL A 164 -33.61 -43.21 -17.36
N PRO A 165 -33.36 -44.49 -17.68
CA PRO A 165 -34.36 -45.54 -17.51
C PRO A 165 -34.57 -45.88 -16.03
N THR A 166 -35.77 -46.30 -15.67
CA THR A 166 -36.03 -46.89 -14.35
C THR A 166 -35.58 -48.35 -14.30
N ARG A 167 -35.15 -48.79 -13.11
CA ARG A 167 -34.87 -50.21 -12.81
C ARG A 167 -36.18 -51.02 -12.74
N ALA A 168 -36.06 -52.34 -12.59
CA ALA A 168 -37.19 -53.25 -12.45
C ALA A 168 -38.19 -52.87 -11.32
N ASP A 169 -37.71 -52.24 -10.25
CA ASP A 169 -38.54 -51.76 -9.14
C ASP A 169 -39.13 -50.35 -9.36
N GLY A 170 -38.93 -49.77 -10.54
CA GLY A 170 -39.34 -48.42 -10.92
C GLY A 170 -38.44 -47.30 -10.42
N ARG A 171 -37.31 -47.59 -9.74
CA ARG A 171 -36.41 -46.55 -9.22
C ARG A 171 -35.42 -46.06 -10.28
N PHE A 172 -35.05 -44.79 -10.20
CA PHE A 172 -33.99 -44.20 -11.04
C PHE A 172 -32.98 -43.40 -10.19
N THR A 173 -31.78 -43.21 -10.72
CA THR A 173 -30.72 -42.42 -10.09
C THR A 173 -29.87 -41.74 -11.15
N TYR A 174 -29.56 -40.46 -10.95
CA TYR A 174 -28.68 -39.70 -11.84
C TYR A 174 -27.82 -38.74 -11.03
N ALA A 175 -26.50 -38.76 -11.27
CA ALA A 175 -25.58 -37.83 -10.65
C ALA A 175 -24.96 -36.91 -11.71
N PHE A 176 -25.00 -35.60 -11.48
CA PHE A 176 -24.45 -34.61 -12.41
C PHE A 176 -23.77 -33.46 -11.67
N THR A 177 -22.88 -32.74 -12.36
CA THR A 177 -22.18 -31.57 -11.82
C THR A 177 -22.85 -30.30 -12.36
N PRO A 178 -23.70 -29.63 -11.58
CA PRO A 178 -24.43 -28.45 -12.06
C PRO A 178 -23.50 -27.23 -12.23
N LEU A 179 -23.63 -26.54 -13.36
CA LEU A 179 -22.83 -25.34 -13.72
C LEU A 179 -23.49 -24.01 -13.32
N SER A 180 -24.74 -24.06 -12.86
CA SER A 180 -25.53 -22.95 -12.33
C SER A 180 -26.62 -23.48 -11.41
N GLY A 181 -27.32 -22.60 -10.68
CA GLY A 181 -28.53 -23.00 -9.97
C GLY A 181 -29.61 -23.48 -10.96
N TYR A 182 -30.39 -24.47 -10.55
CA TYR A 182 -31.50 -25.01 -11.33
C TYR A 182 -32.75 -25.19 -10.47
N ARG A 183 -33.93 -25.06 -11.09
CA ARG A 183 -35.15 -25.70 -10.61
C ARG A 183 -35.37 -26.98 -11.43
N ILE A 184 -35.17 -28.14 -10.82
CA ILE A 184 -35.22 -29.44 -11.47
C ILE A 184 -36.53 -30.18 -11.22
N LYS A 185 -36.96 -30.99 -12.19
CA LYS A 185 -38.03 -31.98 -12.06
C LYS A 185 -37.69 -33.21 -12.89
N ALA A 186 -38.30 -34.34 -12.53
CA ALA A 186 -38.32 -35.53 -13.35
C ALA A 186 -39.66 -35.60 -14.09
N GLU A 187 -39.64 -35.90 -15.38
CA GLU A 187 -40.85 -36.03 -16.20
C GLU A 187 -40.78 -37.25 -17.11
N ILE A 188 -41.94 -37.82 -17.40
CA ILE A 188 -42.17 -38.86 -18.39
C ILE A 188 -43.07 -38.25 -19.45
N LEU A 189 -42.71 -38.38 -20.72
CA LEU A 189 -43.56 -37.99 -21.83
C LEU A 189 -44.54 -39.12 -22.15
N ALA A 190 -45.70 -38.77 -22.70
CA ALA A 190 -46.64 -39.78 -23.15
C ALA A 190 -46.07 -40.56 -24.34
N ASP A 191 -46.20 -41.87 -24.30
CA ASP A 191 -45.90 -42.79 -25.41
C ASP A 191 -46.99 -43.88 -25.51
N GLU A 192 -46.78 -44.89 -26.35
CA GLU A 192 -47.73 -45.99 -26.54
C GLU A 192 -47.96 -46.83 -25.26
N ARG A 193 -47.08 -46.72 -24.25
CA ARG A 193 -47.11 -47.49 -23.00
C ARG A 193 -47.53 -46.65 -21.79
N LEU A 194 -47.14 -45.38 -21.73
CA LEU A 194 -47.24 -44.54 -20.53
C LEU A 194 -47.94 -43.22 -20.84
N ARG A 195 -48.82 -42.78 -19.93
CA ARG A 195 -49.27 -41.37 -19.91
C ARG A 195 -48.18 -40.45 -19.35
N ALA A 196 -48.24 -39.17 -19.71
CA ALA A 196 -47.30 -38.17 -19.21
C ALA A 196 -47.47 -37.94 -17.70
N ALA A 197 -46.35 -37.83 -16.98
CA ALA A 197 -46.34 -37.56 -15.54
C ALA A 197 -45.10 -36.75 -15.17
N ALA A 198 -45.19 -35.89 -14.15
CA ALA A 198 -44.08 -35.07 -13.68
C ALA A 198 -44.02 -35.00 -12.16
N SER A 199 -42.80 -35.00 -11.62
CA SER A 199 -42.57 -34.83 -10.20
C SER A 199 -42.80 -33.38 -9.81
N ARG A 200 -42.95 -33.13 -8.50
CA ARG A 200 -42.79 -31.76 -7.96
C ARG A 200 -41.38 -31.25 -8.29
N SER A 201 -41.29 -29.94 -8.57
CA SER A 201 -40.01 -29.28 -8.82
C SER A 201 -39.24 -29.02 -7.53
N ARG A 202 -37.92 -29.13 -7.58
CA ARG A 202 -37.01 -28.74 -6.49
C ARG A 202 -35.95 -27.78 -6.99
N SER A 203 -35.66 -26.75 -6.22
CA SER A 203 -34.57 -25.83 -6.51
C SER A 203 -33.32 -26.25 -5.75
N PHE A 204 -32.16 -26.16 -6.39
CA PHE A 204 -30.89 -26.21 -5.69
C PHE A 204 -29.92 -25.13 -6.19
N VAL A 205 -29.06 -24.65 -5.30
CA VAL A 205 -28.14 -23.54 -5.56
C VAL A 205 -26.71 -24.07 -5.74
N VAL A 206 -26.00 -23.56 -6.75
CA VAL A 206 -24.56 -23.83 -6.92
C VAL A 206 -23.75 -22.68 -6.33
N GLN A 207 -22.95 -22.98 -5.31
CA GLN A 207 -22.02 -22.01 -4.73
C GLN A 207 -20.73 -21.94 -5.57
N PRO A 208 -20.39 -20.81 -6.19
CA PRO A 208 -19.11 -20.65 -6.89
C PRO A 208 -17.95 -20.76 -5.89
N GLY A 209 -16.84 -21.34 -6.33
CA GLY A 209 -15.60 -21.32 -5.54
C GLY A 209 -14.74 -20.12 -5.93
N ILE A 210 -14.11 -19.48 -4.94
CA ILE A 210 -13.04 -18.49 -5.15
C ILE A 210 -11.76 -19.12 -4.64
N ALA A 211 -10.72 -19.17 -5.49
CA ALA A 211 -9.42 -19.74 -5.13
C ALA A 211 -8.30 -18.73 -5.34
N ASN A 212 -7.21 -18.92 -4.61
CA ASN A 212 -5.94 -18.20 -4.81
C ASN A 212 -6.09 -16.66 -4.82
N VAL A 213 -6.98 -16.12 -3.97
CA VAL A 213 -7.06 -14.67 -3.79
C VAL A 213 -5.81 -14.21 -3.08
N THR A 214 -4.96 -13.49 -3.81
CA THR A 214 -3.75 -12.91 -3.29
C THR A 214 -3.92 -11.39 -3.37
N PRO A 215 -4.27 -10.72 -2.27
CA PRO A 215 -4.07 -9.28 -2.18
C PRO A 215 -2.57 -9.04 -2.33
N ARG A 216 -2.12 -8.40 -3.41
CA ARG A 216 -0.73 -7.96 -3.50
C ARG A 216 -0.60 -6.71 -2.64
N GLY A 217 0.10 -6.83 -1.51
CA GLY A 217 0.30 -5.76 -0.54
C GLY A 217 0.10 -6.25 0.90
N THR A 218 0.81 -5.63 1.83
CA THR A 218 0.68 -5.85 3.28
C THR A 218 -0.76 -5.56 3.73
N SER A 219 -1.14 -5.97 4.94
CA SER A 219 -2.42 -5.61 5.59
C SER A 219 -2.56 -4.10 5.87
N SER A 220 -1.73 -3.27 5.25
CA SER A 220 -1.65 -1.82 5.41
C SER A 220 -1.78 -1.17 4.04
N VAL A 221 -2.74 -0.25 3.89
CA VAL A 221 -3.03 0.46 2.64
C VAL A 221 -3.10 1.94 2.95
N SER A 222 -2.46 2.78 2.13
CA SER A 222 -2.58 4.23 2.28
C SER A 222 -3.69 4.79 1.43
N ILE A 223 -4.25 5.91 1.89
CA ILE A 223 -5.28 6.62 1.15
C ILE A 223 -4.69 7.17 -0.16
N GLY A 224 -5.39 6.98 -1.27
CA GLY A 224 -4.98 7.49 -2.58
C GLY A 224 -4.01 6.60 -3.37
N ALA A 225 -3.43 5.57 -2.75
CA ALA A 225 -2.55 4.60 -3.40
C ALA A 225 -3.34 3.63 -4.32
N GLU A 226 -2.80 3.29 -5.49
CA GLU A 226 -3.34 2.19 -6.31
C GLU A 226 -2.84 0.85 -5.77
N HIS A 227 -3.77 -0.08 -5.60
CA HIS A 227 -3.53 -1.45 -5.16
C HIS A 227 -4.18 -2.43 -6.12
N VAL A 228 -3.69 -3.67 -6.13
CA VAL A 228 -4.24 -4.73 -6.98
C VAL A 228 -4.53 -5.99 -6.16
N VAL A 229 -5.77 -6.47 -6.24
CA VAL A 229 -6.14 -7.81 -5.77
C VAL A 229 -6.26 -8.73 -6.97
N THR A 230 -5.48 -9.81 -6.99
CA THR A 230 -5.56 -10.84 -8.02
C THR A 230 -6.11 -12.14 -7.46
N GLY A 231 -6.80 -12.92 -8.27
CA GLY A 231 -7.23 -14.26 -7.92
C GLY A 231 -7.77 -15.01 -9.12
N ALA A 232 -8.34 -16.19 -8.87
CA ALA A 232 -8.97 -16.98 -9.90
C ALA A 232 -10.30 -17.57 -9.42
N LEU A 233 -11.26 -17.59 -10.34
CA LEU A 233 -12.39 -18.49 -10.30
C LEU A 233 -12.04 -19.75 -11.10
N TYR A 234 -12.87 -20.79 -11.03
CA TYR A 234 -12.78 -21.90 -11.98
C TYR A 234 -13.00 -21.38 -13.41
N ALA A 235 -12.25 -21.89 -14.39
CA ALA A 235 -12.28 -21.41 -15.78
C ALA A 235 -13.70 -21.43 -16.41
N GLN A 236 -14.54 -22.39 -16.01
CA GLN A 236 -15.94 -22.50 -16.46
C GLN A 236 -16.86 -21.38 -15.93
N LEU A 237 -16.32 -20.48 -15.10
CA LEU A 237 -16.96 -19.26 -14.60
C LEU A 237 -16.44 -18.01 -15.34
N GLU A 238 -15.94 -18.16 -16.57
CA GLU A 238 -15.65 -17.05 -17.49
C GLU A 238 -16.80 -16.03 -17.53
N GLY A 239 -16.45 -14.75 -17.57
CA GLY A 239 -17.40 -13.64 -17.63
C GLY A 239 -18.20 -13.45 -16.34
N ARG A 240 -17.92 -14.20 -15.25
CA ARG A 240 -18.55 -13.94 -13.96
C ARG A 240 -17.99 -12.67 -13.35
N ARG A 241 -18.91 -11.82 -12.89
CA ARG A 241 -18.60 -10.61 -12.16
C ARG A 241 -17.91 -10.94 -10.84
N VAL A 242 -16.87 -10.20 -10.52
CA VAL A 242 -16.11 -10.25 -9.27
C VAL A 242 -16.06 -8.85 -8.71
N LYS A 243 -16.38 -8.67 -7.43
CA LYS A 243 -16.34 -7.37 -6.75
C LYS A 243 -15.32 -7.38 -5.64
N LEU A 244 -14.67 -6.24 -5.42
CA LEU A 244 -13.98 -5.92 -4.18
C LEU A 244 -14.91 -5.06 -3.33
N GLU A 245 -15.17 -5.47 -2.10
CA GLU A 245 -15.97 -4.71 -1.14
C GLU A 245 -15.13 -4.26 0.05
N GLY A 246 -15.42 -3.07 0.56
CA GLY A 246 -14.82 -2.50 1.78
C GLY A 246 -15.84 -2.40 2.91
N TYR A 247 -15.43 -2.70 4.13
CA TYR A 247 -16.26 -2.59 5.33
C TYR A 247 -15.95 -1.31 6.11
N SER A 248 -16.96 -0.46 6.30
CA SER A 248 -16.91 0.71 7.19
C SER A 248 -18.06 0.70 8.19
N SER A 249 -18.24 1.78 8.95
CA SER A 249 -19.41 1.97 9.83
C SER A 249 -20.74 1.93 9.08
N ARG A 250 -20.73 2.16 7.76
CA ARG A 250 -21.90 2.08 6.88
C ARG A 250 -22.14 0.67 6.32
N GLY A 251 -21.33 -0.31 6.71
CA GLY A 251 -21.40 -1.69 6.22
C GLY A 251 -20.49 -1.94 5.00
N TRP A 252 -20.81 -2.99 4.24
CA TRP A 252 -20.05 -3.38 3.06
C TRP A 252 -20.48 -2.57 1.83
N THR A 253 -19.53 -1.93 1.17
CA THR A 253 -19.75 -1.20 -0.08
C THR A 253 -18.82 -1.71 -1.18
N THR A 254 -19.28 -1.72 -2.42
CA THR A 254 -18.43 -2.10 -3.57
C THR A 254 -17.43 -0.98 -3.85
N ILE A 255 -16.14 -1.31 -3.82
CA ILE A 255 -15.05 -0.39 -4.16
C ILE A 255 -14.78 -0.42 -5.66
N VAL A 256 -14.64 -1.62 -6.23
CA VAL A 256 -14.39 -1.85 -7.66
C VAL A 256 -14.93 -3.22 -8.06
N GLN A 257 -15.15 -3.43 -9.35
CA GLN A 257 -15.55 -4.70 -9.91
C GLN A 257 -14.84 -5.00 -11.23
N THR A 258 -14.73 -6.28 -11.57
CA THR A 258 -14.18 -6.80 -12.83
C THR A 258 -14.93 -8.08 -13.23
N TYR A 259 -14.52 -8.70 -14.32
CA TYR A 259 -15.04 -9.99 -14.78
C TYR A 259 -13.90 -11.01 -14.91
N ALA A 260 -14.19 -12.27 -14.57
CA ALA A 260 -13.24 -13.36 -14.74
C ALA A 260 -12.95 -13.61 -16.23
N SER A 261 -11.68 -13.77 -16.57
CA SER A 261 -11.24 -14.14 -17.93
C SER A 261 -11.64 -15.59 -18.29
N SER A 262 -11.36 -16.01 -19.52
CA SER A 262 -11.54 -17.39 -19.99
C SER A 262 -10.78 -18.45 -19.18
N THR A 263 -9.68 -18.06 -18.52
CA THR A 263 -8.93 -18.92 -17.60
C THR A 263 -9.45 -18.87 -16.16
N GLY A 264 -10.45 -18.04 -15.89
CA GLY A 264 -10.97 -17.76 -14.54
C GLY A 264 -10.17 -16.71 -13.76
N ALA A 265 -9.01 -16.28 -14.25
CA ALA A 265 -8.20 -15.25 -13.61
C ALA A 265 -8.90 -13.88 -13.61
N PHE A 266 -8.69 -13.09 -12.55
CA PHE A 266 -9.17 -11.72 -12.42
C PHE A 266 -8.15 -10.82 -11.72
N ALA A 267 -8.20 -9.51 -12.01
CA ALA A 267 -7.46 -8.47 -11.33
C ALA A 267 -8.37 -7.27 -11.02
N LEU A 268 -8.43 -6.89 -9.75
CA LEU A 268 -9.20 -5.74 -9.23
C LEU A 268 -8.20 -4.65 -8.84
N ARG A 269 -8.09 -3.60 -9.65
CA ARG A 269 -7.31 -2.40 -9.33
C ARG A 269 -8.19 -1.46 -8.52
N TYR A 270 -7.72 -0.99 -7.37
CA TYR A 270 -8.51 -0.15 -6.48
C TYR A 270 -7.66 0.89 -5.76
N THR A 271 -8.30 1.97 -5.36
CA THR A 271 -7.73 3.01 -4.50
C THR A 271 -8.64 3.21 -3.31
N VAL A 272 -8.08 3.10 -2.11
CA VAL A 272 -8.83 3.42 -0.88
C VAL A 272 -8.88 4.93 -0.73
N ARG A 273 -10.09 5.50 -0.82
CA ARG A 273 -10.33 6.94 -0.59
C ARG A 273 -10.96 7.21 0.78
N ASP A 274 -11.62 6.20 1.34
CA ASP A 274 -12.31 6.28 2.62
C ASP A 274 -11.44 5.66 3.72
N ALA A 275 -10.96 6.52 4.62
CA ALA A 275 -10.14 6.14 5.77
C ALA A 275 -10.83 5.16 6.72
N SER A 276 -12.17 5.10 6.70
CA SER A 276 -12.96 4.26 7.61
C SER A 276 -13.03 2.79 7.20
N ILE A 277 -12.51 2.44 6.01
CA ILE A 277 -12.48 1.04 5.54
C ILE A 277 -11.51 0.26 6.43
N SER A 278 -12.01 -0.74 7.14
CA SER A 278 -11.23 -1.57 8.07
C SER A 278 -11.02 -3.00 7.60
N ARG A 279 -11.80 -3.45 6.60
CA ARG A 279 -11.69 -4.79 6.02
C ARG A 279 -12.00 -4.76 4.54
N LEU A 280 -11.36 -5.67 3.81
CA LEU A 280 -11.65 -5.94 2.40
C LEU A 280 -12.13 -7.37 2.23
N ARG A 281 -13.02 -7.60 1.26
CA ARG A 281 -13.34 -8.94 0.79
C ARG A 281 -13.58 -8.96 -0.71
N VAL A 282 -13.20 -10.05 -1.35
CA VAL A 282 -13.59 -10.33 -2.73
C VAL A 282 -14.89 -11.13 -2.71
N VAL A 283 -15.89 -10.71 -3.45
CA VAL A 283 -17.17 -11.43 -3.58
C VAL A 283 -17.52 -11.74 -5.03
N VAL A 284 -18.17 -12.88 -5.22
CA VAL A 284 -18.82 -13.27 -6.48
C VAL A 284 -20.33 -13.17 -6.27
N PRO A 285 -20.98 -12.14 -6.82
CA PRO A 285 -22.43 -11.99 -6.71
C PRO A 285 -23.18 -12.92 -7.68
N SER A 286 -24.45 -13.17 -7.38
CA SER A 286 -25.42 -13.80 -8.26
C SER A 286 -25.90 -12.83 -9.33
N GLY A 287 -26.69 -13.33 -10.29
CA GLY A 287 -27.39 -12.48 -11.27
C GLY A 287 -28.35 -11.48 -10.62
N GLY A 288 -28.91 -11.80 -9.44
CA GLY A 288 -29.76 -10.89 -8.65
C GLY A 288 -29.01 -10.03 -7.62
N GLY A 289 -27.67 -10.01 -7.66
CA GLY A 289 -26.85 -9.15 -6.79
C GLY A 289 -26.50 -9.71 -5.40
N LEU A 290 -27.10 -10.83 -4.97
CA LEU A 290 -26.79 -11.51 -3.70
C LEU A 290 -25.37 -12.13 -3.73
N VAL A 291 -24.66 -12.11 -2.61
CA VAL A 291 -23.33 -12.74 -2.51
C VAL A 291 -23.46 -14.26 -2.48
N VAL A 292 -22.86 -14.96 -3.46
CA VAL A 292 -22.88 -16.44 -3.52
C VAL A 292 -21.58 -17.05 -3.03
N ALA A 293 -20.47 -16.31 -3.12
CA ALA A 293 -19.20 -16.67 -2.53
C ALA A 293 -18.43 -15.42 -2.11
N ALA A 294 -17.66 -15.54 -1.02
CA ALA A 294 -16.75 -14.52 -0.54
C ALA A 294 -15.42 -15.16 -0.14
N ALA A 295 -14.32 -14.50 -0.49
CA ALA A 295 -13.00 -14.85 0.02
C ALA A 295 -12.88 -14.47 1.51
N PRO A 296 -11.87 -15.01 2.24
CA PRO A 296 -11.55 -14.53 3.58
C PRO A 296 -11.39 -13.01 3.62
N GLN A 297 -11.83 -12.40 4.73
CA GLN A 297 -11.68 -10.96 4.92
C GLN A 297 -10.21 -10.63 5.20
N LEU A 298 -9.69 -9.63 4.51
CA LEU A 298 -8.41 -9.03 4.84
C LEU A 298 -8.65 -7.88 5.81
N ALA A 299 -8.11 -7.97 7.03
CA ALA A 299 -8.07 -6.83 7.93
C ALA A 299 -7.13 -5.76 7.33
N LEU A 300 -7.62 -4.52 7.27
CA LEU A 300 -6.93 -3.41 6.65
C LEU A 300 -6.59 -2.37 7.71
N ARG A 301 -5.31 -2.04 7.83
CA ARG A 301 -4.84 -0.84 8.51
C ARG A 301 -4.74 0.27 7.46
N VAL A 302 -5.76 1.12 7.39
CA VAL A 302 -5.69 2.28 6.52
C VAL A 302 -4.79 3.32 7.17
N LEU A 303 -3.66 3.58 6.53
CA LEU A 303 -2.71 4.61 6.95
C LEU A 303 -3.17 5.90 6.28
N SER A 304 -3.98 6.67 7.03
CA SER A 304 -4.70 7.83 6.52
C SER A 304 -3.83 9.07 6.41
N THR A 305 -2.64 9.04 7.02
CA THR A 305 -1.63 10.06 6.83
C THR A 305 -0.27 9.43 6.54
N PRO A 306 0.60 10.09 5.77
CA PRO A 306 1.91 9.54 5.56
C PRO A 306 2.81 9.56 6.81
N GLN A 307 2.46 10.34 7.84
CA GLN A 307 3.06 10.26 9.17
C GLN A 307 2.74 8.92 9.85
N GLN A 308 1.51 8.39 9.69
CA GLN A 308 1.16 7.07 10.19
C GLN A 308 1.91 5.95 9.45
N LEU A 309 2.18 6.13 8.15
CA LEU A 309 3.03 5.21 7.38
C LEU A 309 4.47 5.21 7.89
N ALA A 310 5.06 6.39 8.04
CA ALA A 310 6.40 6.54 8.58
C ALA A 310 6.50 5.93 10.00
N ALA A 311 5.51 6.17 10.86
CA ALA A 311 5.47 5.61 12.21
C ALA A 311 5.29 4.08 12.21
N ALA A 312 4.50 3.53 11.28
CA ALA A 312 4.23 2.10 11.21
C ALA A 312 5.43 1.26 10.72
N HIS A 313 6.43 1.89 10.09
CA HIS A 313 7.63 1.23 9.53
C HIS A 313 7.29 -0.09 8.83
N PRO A 314 6.43 -0.09 7.79
CA PRO A 314 6.09 -1.34 7.12
C PRO A 314 7.35 -1.96 6.50
N PRO A 315 7.33 -3.29 6.26
CA PRO A 315 8.40 -3.94 5.51
C PRO A 315 8.71 -3.15 4.24
N CYS A 316 10.00 -2.92 3.97
CA CYS A 316 10.47 -2.21 2.78
C CYS A 316 10.14 -0.72 2.72
N PHE A 317 9.89 -0.08 3.86
CA PHE A 317 9.78 1.38 3.93
C PHE A 317 11.14 2.07 3.96
N GLY A 318 11.27 3.17 3.23
CA GLY A 318 12.49 3.98 3.21
C GLY A 318 13.73 3.15 2.79
N ALA A 319 14.86 3.41 3.44
CA ALA A 319 16.13 2.76 3.12
C ALA A 319 16.10 1.21 3.18
N ALA A 320 15.13 0.60 3.88
CA ALA A 320 14.98 -0.86 3.86
C ALA A 320 14.69 -1.40 2.46
N ALA A 321 14.00 -0.63 1.60
CA ALA A 321 13.65 -1.05 0.24
C ALA A 321 14.85 -1.39 -0.65
N ILE A 322 16.00 -0.79 -0.36
CA ILE A 322 17.21 -0.89 -1.17
C ILE A 322 18.28 -1.74 -0.48
N LEU A 323 18.17 -1.91 0.84
CA LEU A 323 19.12 -2.67 1.65
C LEU A 323 18.71 -4.12 1.90
N ASP A 324 17.42 -4.42 1.82
CA ASP A 324 16.90 -5.76 2.02
C ASP A 324 16.50 -6.38 0.67
N ALA A 325 17.20 -7.45 0.29
CA ALA A 325 16.94 -8.16 -0.96
C ALA A 325 15.50 -8.71 -1.03
N ALA A 326 14.85 -8.99 0.11
CA ALA A 326 13.44 -9.40 0.16
C ALA A 326 12.50 -8.31 -0.38
N CYS A 327 12.91 -7.04 -0.31
CA CYS A 327 12.11 -5.90 -0.74
C CYS A 327 11.93 -5.75 -2.25
N SER A 328 12.78 -6.42 -3.04
CA SER A 328 12.59 -6.52 -4.49
C SER A 328 11.29 -7.24 -4.89
N THR A 329 10.68 -8.01 -3.97
CA THR A 329 9.49 -8.84 -4.23
C THR A 329 8.19 -8.30 -3.62
N THR A 330 8.28 -7.38 -2.65
CA THR A 330 7.13 -6.76 -1.98
C THR A 330 6.97 -5.33 -2.47
N GLY A 331 6.07 -5.13 -3.43
CA GLY A 331 5.68 -3.81 -3.90
C GLY A 331 5.39 -2.89 -2.72
N THR A 332 6.12 -1.78 -2.66
CA THR A 332 5.90 -0.67 -1.73
C THR A 332 4.42 -0.35 -1.68
N ALA A 333 3.90 0.02 -0.51
CA ALA A 333 2.47 0.16 -0.19
C ALA A 333 1.68 1.22 -1.02
N GLY A 334 2.17 1.60 -2.21
CA GLY A 334 1.61 2.60 -3.11
C GLY A 334 1.54 4.00 -2.49
N ALA A 335 2.14 4.17 -1.32
CA ALA A 335 1.99 5.30 -0.44
C ALA A 335 3.25 6.14 -0.42
N LEU A 336 3.08 7.46 -0.40
CA LEU A 336 4.17 8.42 -0.36
C LEU A 336 4.13 9.17 0.97
N ALA A 337 5.21 9.08 1.74
CA ALA A 337 5.42 9.83 2.97
C ALA A 337 6.62 10.77 2.88
N PRO A 338 6.60 11.93 3.54
CA PRO A 338 5.57 12.43 4.46
C PRO A 338 4.39 13.18 3.81
N THR A 339 4.53 13.67 2.57
CA THR A 339 3.49 14.37 1.79
C THR A 339 4.04 14.76 0.42
N THR A 340 3.22 14.74 -0.63
CA THR A 340 3.58 15.30 -1.95
C THR A 340 3.25 16.79 -2.08
N ASP A 341 2.52 17.36 -1.12
CA ASP A 341 2.30 18.81 -1.03
C ASP A 341 3.63 19.52 -0.75
N SER A 342 4.13 20.29 -1.72
CA SER A 342 5.40 21.00 -1.65
C SER A 342 5.49 21.98 -0.47
N SER A 343 4.38 22.65 -0.13
CA SER A 343 4.33 23.63 0.98
C SER A 343 4.57 22.95 2.34
N ARG A 344 4.07 21.72 2.49
CA ARG A 344 4.22 20.94 3.73
C ARG A 344 5.50 20.11 3.74
N LEU A 345 5.99 19.72 2.56
CA LEU A 345 7.19 18.91 2.41
C LEU A 345 8.43 19.66 2.89
N PHE A 346 8.53 20.97 2.62
CA PHE A 346 9.62 21.81 3.11
C PHE A 346 9.78 21.77 4.64
N ALA A 347 8.67 21.67 5.38
CA ALA A 347 8.66 21.62 6.84
C ALA A 347 9.09 20.26 7.44
N GLN A 348 9.42 19.26 6.61
CA GLN A 348 9.72 17.90 7.05
C GLN A 348 11.18 17.75 7.47
N THR A 349 11.59 18.47 8.52
CA THR A 349 12.98 18.57 8.98
C THR A 349 13.39 17.43 9.92
N GLY A 350 12.45 16.61 10.40
CA GLY A 350 12.74 15.58 11.40
C GLY A 350 13.10 16.12 12.79
N GLY A 351 12.75 17.38 13.08
CA GLY A 351 13.12 18.04 14.32
C GLY A 351 14.48 18.76 14.27
N ALA A 352 15.12 18.82 13.09
CA ALA A 352 16.28 19.68 12.87
C ALA A 352 15.90 21.17 12.97
N PHE A 353 16.91 22.01 13.19
CA PHE A 353 16.80 23.48 13.27
C PHE A 353 16.05 24.04 14.49
N SER A 354 15.96 23.28 15.59
CA SER A 354 15.50 23.85 16.85
C SER A 354 16.49 24.94 17.30
N SER A 355 15.98 26.09 17.77
CA SER A 355 16.83 27.21 18.20
C SER A 355 17.81 26.85 19.32
N ALA A 356 17.51 25.81 20.11
CA ALA A 356 18.40 25.29 21.14
C ALA A 356 19.64 24.57 20.57
N CYS A 357 19.58 24.04 19.34
CA CYS A 357 20.62 23.19 18.75
C CYS A 357 21.07 23.68 17.37
N TRP A 358 20.68 24.90 16.95
CA TRP A 358 20.95 25.44 15.63
C TRP A 358 21.19 26.94 15.65
N GLN A 359 22.22 27.38 14.92
CA GLN A 359 22.50 28.80 14.71
C GLN A 359 22.12 29.25 13.29
N SER A 360 21.19 30.21 13.21
CA SER A 360 20.73 30.82 11.96
C SER A 360 21.49 32.09 11.58
N ASP A 361 22.18 32.74 12.52
CA ASP A 361 23.14 33.79 12.20
C ASP A 361 24.37 33.16 11.53
N LYS A 362 24.81 33.71 10.40
CA LYS A 362 25.87 33.10 9.58
C LYS A 362 27.24 33.11 10.26
N THR A 363 27.51 34.09 11.12
CA THR A 363 28.85 34.33 11.69
C THR A 363 28.89 34.16 13.21
N ALA A 364 27.74 34.13 13.88
CA ALA A 364 27.67 33.91 15.33
C ALA A 364 28.20 32.54 15.76
N LEU A 365 28.51 32.42 17.06
CA LEU A 365 28.87 31.14 17.67
C LEU A 365 27.69 30.15 17.59
N VAL A 366 28.01 28.87 17.49
CA VAL A 366 26.99 27.81 17.46
C VAL A 366 26.65 27.36 18.89
N PRO A 367 25.37 27.08 19.22
CA PRO A 367 25.01 26.50 20.50
C PRO A 367 25.50 25.06 20.61
N ILE A 368 25.76 24.63 21.84
CA ILE A 368 26.05 23.22 22.15
C ILE A 368 24.75 22.56 22.58
N CYS A 369 24.46 21.42 21.98
CA CYS A 369 23.26 20.64 22.29
C CYS A 369 23.63 19.18 22.45
N HIS A 370 23.27 18.62 23.61
CA HIS A 370 23.62 17.28 24.00
C HIS A 370 22.54 16.26 23.58
N ALA A 371 22.95 15.09 23.12
CA ALA A 371 22.08 13.94 22.87
C ALA A 371 22.81 12.61 23.09
N GLY A 372 22.05 11.58 23.45
CA GLY A 372 22.56 10.25 23.69
C GLY A 372 22.82 9.98 25.17
N SER A 373 23.71 9.03 25.43
CA SER A 373 23.85 8.41 26.74
C SER A 373 24.56 9.29 27.76
N SER A 374 24.05 9.28 28.99
CA SER A 374 24.64 9.93 30.15
C SER A 374 25.56 9.00 30.96
N ARG A 375 25.83 7.80 30.46
CA ARG A 375 26.73 6.85 31.13
C ARG A 375 28.17 7.35 31.12
N SER A 376 28.91 7.07 32.19
CA SER A 376 30.32 7.46 32.32
C SER A 376 31.26 6.72 31.35
N ASP A 377 30.82 5.59 30.79
CA ASP A 377 31.57 4.81 29.80
C ASP A 377 31.12 5.06 28.35
N ALA A 378 30.29 6.09 28.13
CA ALA A 378 29.82 6.45 26.80
C ALA A 378 30.97 7.03 25.94
N LEU A 379 30.96 6.71 24.64
CA LEU A 379 31.88 7.34 23.69
C LEU A 379 31.50 8.81 23.53
N ARG A 380 32.39 9.73 23.88
CA ARG A 380 32.13 11.18 23.81
C ARG A 380 32.44 11.68 22.42
N VAL A 381 31.46 12.31 21.77
CA VAL A 381 31.56 12.69 20.35
C VAL A 381 31.19 14.16 20.14
N ALA A 382 32.06 14.90 19.47
CA ALA A 382 31.71 16.19 18.90
C ALA A 382 31.13 16.00 17.50
N PHE A 383 29.88 16.40 17.28
CA PHE A 383 29.19 16.30 15.99
C PHE A 383 29.07 17.69 15.35
N ILE A 384 29.93 17.97 14.37
CA ILE A 384 30.14 19.31 13.82
C ILE A 384 29.61 19.38 12.38
N GLY A 385 28.90 20.46 12.04
CA GLY A 385 28.52 20.67 10.65
C GLY A 385 27.47 21.76 10.40
N ASP A 386 26.83 21.66 9.24
CA ASP A 386 25.82 22.61 8.77
C ASP A 386 24.39 22.02 8.79
N SER A 387 23.52 22.48 7.89
CA SER A 387 22.13 22.03 7.82
C SER A 387 21.97 20.56 7.46
N HIS A 388 22.97 19.95 6.82
CA HIS A 388 22.97 18.53 6.48
C HIS A 388 23.30 17.70 7.73
N ALA A 389 24.27 18.15 8.52
CA ALA A 389 24.59 17.59 9.83
C ALA A 389 23.40 17.69 10.79
N ALA A 390 22.68 18.81 10.78
CA ALA A 390 21.52 19.01 11.64
C ALA A 390 20.41 17.98 11.39
N GLY A 391 20.19 17.58 10.13
CA GLY A 391 19.24 16.52 9.77
C GLY A 391 19.64 15.15 10.36
N TYR A 392 20.91 14.76 10.21
CA TYR A 392 21.42 13.53 10.81
C TYR A 392 21.33 13.56 12.33
N PHE A 393 21.84 14.61 12.98
CA PHE A 393 21.82 14.74 14.43
C PHE A 393 20.39 14.63 15.01
N ALA A 394 19.43 15.32 14.38
CA ALA A 394 18.04 15.31 14.85
C ALA A 394 17.40 13.90 14.84
N THR A 395 17.69 13.11 13.79
CA THR A 395 17.07 11.79 13.59
C THR A 395 17.83 10.65 14.26
N MET A 396 19.12 10.83 14.56
CA MET A 396 19.99 9.81 15.15
C MET A 396 20.01 9.79 16.69
N LYS A 397 19.31 10.69 17.39
CA LYS A 397 19.35 10.78 18.86
C LYS A 397 19.08 9.45 19.58
N ARG A 398 18.12 8.65 19.08
CA ARG A 398 17.82 7.32 19.63
C ARG A 398 18.93 6.31 19.40
N GLU A 399 19.64 6.43 18.29
CA GLU A 399 20.79 5.57 17.97
C GLU A 399 21.97 5.92 18.87
N PHE A 400 22.22 7.20 19.15
CA PHE A 400 23.26 7.61 20.09
C PHE A 400 23.06 6.98 21.47
N GLU A 401 21.83 7.01 22.00
CA GLU A 401 21.50 6.33 23.25
C GLU A 401 21.73 4.82 23.16
N TYR A 402 21.17 4.18 22.13
CA TYR A 402 21.24 2.72 21.95
C TYR A 402 22.69 2.21 21.88
N TRP A 403 23.59 2.97 21.26
CA TRP A 403 24.98 2.59 21.08
C TRP A 403 25.94 3.13 22.15
N ASN A 404 25.42 3.72 23.22
CA ASN A 404 26.20 4.32 24.30
C ASN A 404 27.16 5.43 23.81
N TRP A 405 26.65 6.34 22.98
CA TRP A 405 27.37 7.54 22.54
C TRP A 405 26.80 8.76 23.25
N SER A 406 27.70 9.61 23.76
CA SER A 406 27.43 10.90 24.39
C SER A 406 27.83 11.99 23.39
N VAL A 407 26.85 12.63 22.75
CA VAL A 407 27.09 13.45 21.56
C VAL A 407 26.74 14.92 21.81
N ASP A 408 27.71 15.80 21.62
CA ASP A 408 27.52 17.24 21.62
C ASP A 408 27.56 17.78 20.20
N SER A 409 26.48 18.45 19.79
CA SER A 409 26.37 19.00 18.43
C SER A 409 26.83 20.46 18.35
N TYR A 410 27.51 20.79 17.26
CA TYR A 410 27.93 22.14 16.88
C TYR A 410 27.42 22.44 15.47
N LEU A 411 26.23 23.04 15.38
CA LEU A 411 25.47 23.12 14.13
C LEU A 411 25.06 24.56 13.79
N GLY A 412 25.33 25.00 12.55
CA GLY A 412 24.92 26.33 12.10
C GLY A 412 24.97 26.54 10.60
N VAL A 413 24.31 27.60 10.14
CA VAL A 413 24.26 27.95 8.71
C VAL A 413 25.54 28.65 8.24
N SER A 414 25.91 28.45 6.98
CA SER A 414 27.00 29.17 6.29
C SER A 414 28.40 28.89 6.83
N CYS A 415 28.92 29.62 7.83
CA CYS A 415 30.29 29.44 8.28
C CYS A 415 30.51 28.01 8.79
N ARG A 416 31.38 27.27 8.09
CA ARG A 416 31.70 25.86 8.38
C ARG A 416 33.02 25.74 9.14
N TRP A 417 33.40 24.52 9.51
CA TRP A 417 34.64 24.26 10.22
C TRP A 417 35.85 24.28 9.26
N GLU A 418 36.16 25.48 8.79
CA GLU A 418 37.21 25.79 7.82
C GLU A 418 38.19 26.79 8.43
N HIS A 419 39.49 26.62 8.21
CA HIS A 419 40.50 27.56 8.67
C HIS A 419 40.44 28.83 7.82
N VAL A 420 39.93 29.92 8.40
CA VAL A 420 39.78 31.20 7.71
C VAL A 420 40.85 32.23 8.14
N PRO A 421 41.19 33.20 7.28
CA PRO A 421 42.12 34.27 7.64
C PRO A 421 41.64 35.11 8.82
N ARG A 422 42.58 35.76 9.51
CA ARG A 422 42.28 36.70 10.59
C ARG A 422 41.44 37.88 10.07
N GLY A 423 40.42 38.27 10.83
CA GLY A 423 39.47 39.32 10.45
C GLY A 423 38.34 38.84 9.54
N HIS A 424 38.34 37.57 9.10
CA HIS A 424 37.23 37.00 8.35
C HIS A 424 35.99 36.83 9.24
N GLY A 425 34.79 37.09 8.72
CA GLY A 425 33.54 37.03 9.50
C GLY A 425 33.27 35.66 10.14
N CYS A 426 33.78 34.57 9.55
CA CYS A 426 33.68 33.22 10.12
C CYS A 426 34.72 32.89 11.20
N GLU A 427 35.71 33.76 11.44
CA GLU A 427 36.81 33.48 12.36
C GLU A 427 36.35 33.14 13.79
N PRO A 428 35.37 33.84 14.40
CA PRO A 428 34.90 33.49 15.74
C PRO A 428 34.35 32.06 15.82
N ARG A 429 33.55 31.65 14.82
CA ARG A 429 33.01 30.29 14.76
C ARG A 429 34.10 29.26 14.51
N TYR A 430 35.01 29.51 13.56
CA TYR A 430 36.15 28.61 13.33
C TYR A 430 36.93 28.36 14.63
N ARG A 431 37.26 29.42 15.37
CA ARG A 431 37.98 29.32 16.65
C ARG A 431 37.21 28.52 17.70
N GLN A 432 35.89 28.72 17.81
CA GLN A 432 35.04 27.94 18.71
C GLN A 432 35.10 26.44 18.38
N LEU A 433 34.92 26.09 17.10
CA LEU A 433 34.90 24.69 16.67
C LEU A 433 36.28 24.03 16.82
N ALA A 434 37.35 24.74 16.47
CA ALA A 434 38.72 24.26 16.66
C ALA A 434 39.06 24.03 18.15
N ALA A 435 38.66 24.96 19.02
CA ALA A 435 38.87 24.82 20.46
C ALA A 435 38.07 23.65 21.05
N ALA A 436 36.82 23.46 20.63
CA ALA A 436 35.98 22.34 21.05
C ALA A 436 36.54 20.99 20.58
N ALA A 437 36.90 20.88 19.30
CA ALA A 437 37.42 19.64 18.74
C ALA A 437 38.77 19.23 19.34
N ALA A 438 39.58 20.19 19.80
CA ALA A 438 40.89 19.97 20.41
C ALA A 438 40.89 20.03 21.95
N SER A 439 39.71 20.05 22.61
CA SER A 439 39.61 20.26 24.06
C SER A 439 40.12 19.07 24.89
N GLY A 440 40.21 17.87 24.30
CA GLY A 440 40.45 16.61 25.01
C GLY A 440 39.20 16.03 25.70
N GLU A 441 38.04 16.68 25.56
CA GLU A 441 36.77 16.21 26.11
C GLU A 441 36.09 15.14 25.25
N TYR A 442 36.49 15.00 23.98
CA TYR A 442 35.89 14.09 23.02
C TYR A 442 36.85 12.97 22.63
N ASP A 443 36.30 11.75 22.51
CA ASP A 443 37.01 10.56 22.04
C ASP A 443 36.99 10.44 20.51
N LEU A 444 36.09 11.19 19.86
CA LEU A 444 35.86 11.19 18.41
C LEU A 444 35.24 12.53 17.97
N VAL A 445 35.66 13.03 16.81
CA VAL A 445 34.97 14.10 16.10
C VAL A 445 34.31 13.52 14.85
N VAL A 446 33.03 13.84 14.63
CA VAL A 446 32.29 13.54 13.41
C VAL A 446 31.96 14.84 12.70
N TYR A 447 32.35 14.95 11.44
CA TYR A 447 32.07 16.11 10.59
C TYR A 447 31.26 15.72 9.35
N THR A 448 30.26 16.53 9.00
CA THR A 448 29.55 16.43 7.71
C THR A 448 29.00 17.79 7.31
N GLY A 449 28.85 18.02 6.01
CA GLY A 449 28.24 19.25 5.52
C GLY A 449 27.84 19.16 4.06
N LEU A 450 27.18 20.20 3.57
CA LEU A 450 26.76 20.35 2.17
C LEU A 450 27.96 20.28 1.23
N ARG A 451 28.01 19.32 0.31
CA ARG A 451 29.15 19.21 -0.61
C ARG A 451 29.33 20.41 -1.55
N PHE A 452 28.29 21.22 -1.77
CA PHE A 452 28.17 22.31 -2.77
C PHE A 452 28.75 21.91 -4.15
N PRO A 453 27.94 21.81 -5.21
CA PRO A 453 28.48 21.42 -6.52
C PRO A 453 29.35 22.56 -7.11
N TYR A 454 30.65 22.61 -6.79
CA TYR A 454 31.64 23.53 -7.38
C TYR A 454 32.03 23.07 -8.80
N ALA A 455 31.02 22.81 -9.64
CA ALA A 455 31.23 22.24 -10.96
C ALA A 455 31.86 23.22 -11.96
N ASP A 456 31.61 24.52 -11.76
CA ASP A 456 32.07 25.63 -12.58
C ASP A 456 33.14 26.48 -11.90
N ARG A 457 33.53 26.12 -10.66
CA ARG A 457 34.46 26.89 -9.81
C ARG A 457 35.52 26.00 -9.15
N PRO A 458 36.36 25.30 -9.94
CA PRO A 458 37.33 24.34 -9.41
C PRO A 458 38.42 24.99 -8.54
N GLU A 459 38.85 26.21 -8.86
CA GLU A 459 39.85 26.93 -8.06
C GLU A 459 39.32 27.28 -6.65
N GLU A 460 38.05 27.71 -6.57
CA GLU A 460 37.38 27.96 -5.29
C GLU A 460 37.22 26.66 -4.49
N ALA A 461 36.90 25.54 -5.16
CA ALA A 461 36.83 24.24 -4.50
C ALA A 461 38.18 23.83 -3.89
N VAL A 462 39.27 24.03 -4.63
CA VAL A 462 40.64 23.78 -4.15
C VAL A 462 40.97 24.64 -2.94
N GLU A 463 40.63 25.92 -2.96
CA GLU A 463 40.87 26.81 -1.83
C GLU A 463 40.09 26.37 -0.58
N ILE A 464 38.80 26.04 -0.74
CA ILE A 464 37.95 25.58 0.37
C ILE A 464 38.42 24.23 0.92
N ARG A 465 38.81 23.30 0.04
CA ARG A 465 39.44 22.02 0.41
C ARG A 465 40.67 22.25 1.30
N ASP A 466 41.54 23.17 0.91
CA ASP A 466 42.77 23.45 1.68
C ASP A 466 42.46 24.08 3.04
N ARG A 467 41.42 24.91 3.14
CA ARG A 467 40.94 25.46 4.42
C ARG A 467 40.34 24.38 5.34
N TYR A 468 39.65 23.38 4.79
CA TYR A 468 39.22 22.20 5.55
C TYR A 468 40.40 21.40 6.07
N ALA A 469 41.34 21.05 5.19
CA ALA A 469 42.51 20.28 5.57
C ALA A 469 43.33 21.00 6.66
N ALA A 470 43.46 22.32 6.56
CA ALA A 470 44.12 23.15 7.57
C ALA A 470 43.36 23.20 8.91
N ALA A 471 42.02 23.15 8.92
CA ALA A 471 41.23 23.07 10.15
C ALA A 471 41.34 21.71 10.84
N TRP A 472 41.47 20.63 10.08
CA TRP A 472 41.41 19.26 10.60
C TRP A 472 42.77 18.71 11.06
N ARG A 473 43.87 19.07 10.38
CA ARG A 473 45.23 18.62 10.74
C ARG A 473 45.56 18.76 12.22
N PRO A 474 45.34 19.92 12.88
CA PRO A 474 45.68 20.07 14.30
C PRO A 474 44.96 19.07 15.22
N VAL A 475 43.72 18.69 14.89
CA VAL A 475 42.93 17.73 15.68
C VAL A 475 43.46 16.31 15.50
N VAL A 476 43.76 15.93 14.25
CA VAL A 476 44.28 14.59 13.94
C VAL A 476 45.71 14.43 14.45
N ASP A 477 46.56 15.46 14.32
CA ASP A 477 47.93 15.49 14.83
C ASP A 477 47.98 15.40 16.36
N ALA A 478 46.93 15.89 17.05
CA ALA A 478 46.74 15.72 18.49
C ALA A 478 46.26 14.31 18.89
N GLY A 479 46.08 13.41 17.92
CA GLY A 479 45.66 12.03 18.14
C GLY A 479 44.15 11.83 18.31
N ILE A 480 43.33 12.85 18.04
CA ILE A 480 41.88 12.78 18.16
C ILE A 480 41.31 12.21 16.84
N PRO A 481 40.62 11.06 16.86
CA PRO A 481 40.00 10.50 15.66
C PRO A 481 39.00 11.47 15.02
N LEU A 482 39.09 11.62 13.69
CA LEU A 482 38.13 12.38 12.90
C LEU A 482 37.48 11.47 11.86
N ILE A 483 36.15 11.39 11.88
CA ILE A 483 35.34 10.79 10.82
C ILE A 483 34.66 11.89 10.03
N VAL A 484 34.88 11.91 8.72
CA VAL A 484 34.16 12.75 7.77
C VAL A 484 33.10 11.90 7.10
N MET A 485 31.84 12.30 7.20
CA MET A 485 30.74 11.72 6.43
C MET A 485 30.58 12.52 5.14
N GLY A 486 30.59 11.80 4.00
CA GLY A 486 30.28 12.39 2.71
C GLY A 486 28.83 12.87 2.66
N ASP A 487 28.56 13.85 1.80
CA ASP A 487 27.21 14.34 1.60
C ASP A 487 26.37 13.40 0.71
N PHE A 488 25.06 13.58 0.75
CA PHE A 488 24.11 12.90 -0.13
C PHE A 488 23.89 13.68 -1.45
N PRO A 489 23.25 13.08 -2.47
CA PRO A 489 23.07 13.72 -3.77
C PRO A 489 22.30 15.05 -3.74
N HIS A 490 22.69 15.98 -4.60
CA HIS A 490 21.95 17.21 -4.85
C HIS A 490 20.96 17.02 -6.00
N ILE A 491 19.67 17.24 -5.78
CA ILE A 491 18.64 16.95 -6.81
C ILE A 491 18.24 18.16 -7.65
N GLY A 492 18.63 19.37 -7.24
CA GLY A 492 18.29 20.59 -7.99
C GLY A 492 16.78 20.79 -8.07
N GLY A 493 16.28 21.09 -9.27
CA GLY A 493 14.85 21.30 -9.52
C GLY A 493 14.01 20.01 -9.61
N ALA A 494 14.60 18.82 -9.44
CA ALA A 494 13.91 17.56 -9.71
C ALA A 494 12.77 17.23 -8.72
N LEU A 495 12.65 17.98 -7.61
CA LEU A 495 11.60 17.73 -6.62
C LEU A 495 10.18 17.91 -7.19
N SER A 496 10.00 18.78 -8.19
CA SER A 496 8.70 18.97 -8.86
C SER A 496 8.15 17.67 -9.46
N CYS A 497 9.02 16.77 -9.91
CA CYS A 497 8.63 15.44 -10.37
C CYS A 497 7.80 14.70 -9.31
N VAL A 498 8.18 14.77 -8.03
CA VAL A 498 7.45 14.11 -6.95
C VAL A 498 6.18 14.87 -6.57
N THR A 499 6.23 16.20 -6.52
CA THR A 499 5.14 17.01 -5.99
C THR A 499 4.01 17.25 -6.98
N GLU A 500 4.29 17.15 -8.28
CA GLU A 500 3.32 17.42 -9.36
C GLU A 500 2.81 16.16 -10.05
N SER A 501 3.48 15.02 -9.88
CA SER A 501 3.08 13.76 -10.53
C SER A 501 1.90 13.08 -9.82
N PRO A 502 0.90 12.57 -10.56
CA PRO A 502 -0.27 11.92 -9.98
C PRO A 502 0.01 10.46 -9.59
N GLY A 503 -0.70 9.98 -8.57
CA GLY A 503 -0.76 8.56 -8.22
C GLY A 503 0.61 7.96 -7.92
N ALA A 504 0.96 6.87 -8.63
CA ALA A 504 2.22 6.15 -8.45
C ALA A 504 3.39 6.69 -9.29
N ALA A 505 3.17 7.68 -10.15
CA ALA A 505 4.23 8.24 -10.99
C ALA A 505 5.45 8.81 -10.20
N PRO A 506 5.30 9.38 -8.99
CA PRO A 506 6.44 9.81 -8.18
C PRO A 506 7.50 8.73 -7.88
N PHE A 507 7.13 7.44 -7.92
CA PHE A 507 8.10 6.33 -7.73
C PHE A 507 9.11 6.22 -8.88
N GLY A 508 8.82 6.80 -10.04
CA GLY A 508 9.74 6.87 -11.18
C GLY A 508 10.67 8.09 -11.16
N CYS A 509 10.49 9.01 -10.21
CA CYS A 509 11.32 10.21 -10.12
C CYS A 509 12.71 9.87 -9.59
N ALA A 510 13.73 10.18 -10.38
CA ALA A 510 15.13 9.99 -10.02
C ALA A 510 16.01 11.02 -10.73
N VAL A 511 17.20 11.25 -10.19
CA VAL A 511 18.29 11.94 -10.89
C VAL A 511 19.44 10.97 -11.14
N PRO A 512 20.21 11.10 -12.23
CA PRO A 512 21.45 10.36 -12.38
C PRO A 512 22.41 10.68 -11.23
N GLN A 513 23.14 9.68 -10.73
CA GLN A 513 24.14 9.90 -9.68
C GLN A 513 25.20 10.90 -10.13
N THR A 514 25.63 10.86 -11.39
CA THR A 514 26.56 11.83 -11.97
C THR A 514 26.05 13.27 -11.92
N TYR A 515 24.74 13.48 -12.00
CA TYR A 515 24.13 14.79 -11.77
C TYR A 515 24.12 15.13 -10.28
N GLY A 516 23.68 14.17 -9.45
CA GLY A 516 23.58 14.28 -8.01
C GLY A 516 24.91 14.54 -7.30
N THR A 517 26.02 14.11 -7.88
CA THR A 517 27.40 14.26 -7.38
C THR A 517 28.27 15.16 -8.26
N ARG A 518 27.66 15.96 -9.16
CA ARG A 518 28.43 16.83 -10.07
C ARG A 518 29.32 17.82 -9.31
N GLY A 519 30.49 18.13 -9.89
CA GLY A 519 31.47 19.07 -9.36
C GLY A 519 32.41 18.48 -8.32
N HIS A 520 33.32 19.32 -7.83
CA HIS A 520 34.24 18.98 -6.74
C HIS A 520 33.52 18.88 -5.40
N ASP A 521 33.97 17.96 -4.53
CA ASP A 521 33.53 17.87 -3.15
C ASP A 521 34.71 18.21 -2.23
N PRO A 522 34.85 19.48 -1.82
CA PRO A 522 36.01 19.92 -1.05
C PRO A 522 36.10 19.25 0.32
N ILE A 523 35.00 18.72 0.86
CA ILE A 523 34.99 18.01 2.16
C ILE A 523 35.69 16.65 1.99
N LEU A 524 35.28 15.86 0.99
CA LEU A 524 35.89 14.55 0.73
C LEU A 524 37.31 14.67 0.19
N GLU A 525 37.58 15.68 -0.65
CA GLU A 525 38.93 15.96 -1.13
C GLU A 525 39.87 16.38 0.02
N ALA A 526 39.39 17.16 1.00
CA ALA A 526 40.18 17.52 2.16
C ALA A 526 40.47 16.31 3.06
N ALA A 527 39.51 15.39 3.19
CA ALA A 527 39.68 14.17 3.98
C ALA A 527 40.81 13.29 3.40
N ALA A 528 40.97 13.27 2.08
CA ALA A 528 42.08 12.58 1.42
C ALA A 528 43.45 13.24 1.67
N LEU A 529 43.50 14.54 2.02
CA LEU A 529 44.74 15.29 2.27
C LEU A 529 45.22 15.28 3.73
N VAL A 530 44.43 14.71 4.64
CA VAL A 530 44.75 14.66 6.07
C VAL A 530 44.85 13.20 6.51
N PRO A 531 46.08 12.64 6.58
CA PRO A 531 46.29 11.28 7.05
C PRO A 531 45.65 11.05 8.42
N GLY A 532 44.91 9.95 8.59
CA GLY A 532 44.21 9.62 9.83
C GLY A 532 42.73 10.01 9.84
N VAL A 533 42.25 10.83 8.89
CA VAL A 533 40.82 11.03 8.68
C VAL A 533 40.19 9.79 8.07
N ARG A 534 39.06 9.35 8.64
CA ARG A 534 38.28 8.22 8.15
C ARG A 534 37.04 8.73 7.42
N VAL A 535 36.70 8.13 6.28
CA VAL A 535 35.54 8.56 5.47
C VAL A 535 34.40 7.56 5.58
N VAL A 536 33.18 8.06 5.81
CA VAL A 536 31.93 7.32 5.67
C VAL A 536 31.18 7.85 4.47
N ASP A 537 31.02 7.04 3.43
CA ASP A 537 30.24 7.38 2.25
C ASP A 537 28.80 6.86 2.38
N PRO A 538 27.79 7.74 2.49
CA PRO A 538 26.41 7.31 2.61
C PRO A 538 25.72 7.11 1.25
N MET A 539 26.39 7.33 0.11
CA MET A 539 25.82 7.36 -1.24
C MET A 539 24.98 6.12 -1.59
N ARG A 540 25.42 4.93 -1.14
CA ARG A 540 24.71 3.66 -1.37
C ARG A 540 23.31 3.61 -0.76
N TYR A 541 22.99 4.52 0.16
CA TYR A 541 21.67 4.65 0.74
C TYR A 541 20.77 5.63 -0.03
N PHE A 542 21.27 6.26 -1.09
CA PHE A 542 20.53 7.24 -1.88
C PHE A 542 20.52 6.90 -3.36
N CYS A 543 21.52 6.16 -3.84
CA CYS A 543 21.65 5.79 -5.25
C CYS A 543 21.87 4.29 -5.42
N ILE A 544 21.28 3.75 -6.49
CA ILE A 544 21.33 2.34 -6.90
C ILE A 544 21.59 2.34 -8.40
N ASP A 545 22.58 1.56 -8.85
CA ASP A 545 22.91 1.38 -10.26
C ASP A 545 23.09 2.72 -11.03
N GLY A 546 23.69 3.72 -10.37
CA GLY A 546 23.94 5.04 -10.94
C GLY A 546 22.71 5.96 -11.03
N SER A 547 21.58 5.58 -10.45
CA SER A 547 20.36 6.38 -10.34
C SER A 547 20.05 6.68 -8.87
N CYS A 548 19.64 7.91 -8.56
CA CYS A 548 19.28 8.34 -7.21
C CYS A 548 17.77 8.64 -7.17
N PRO A 549 16.94 7.70 -6.69
CA PRO A 549 15.49 7.90 -6.62
C PRO A 549 15.12 8.98 -5.62
N LEU A 550 14.10 9.77 -5.96
CA LEU A 550 13.52 10.78 -5.06
C LEU A 550 12.44 10.18 -4.14
N VAL A 551 12.01 8.95 -4.43
CA VAL A 551 11.13 8.14 -3.58
C VAL A 551 11.77 6.76 -3.42
N ILE A 552 12.06 6.37 -2.20
CA ILE A 552 12.66 5.07 -1.87
C ILE A 552 11.76 4.38 -0.85
N GLY A 553 11.23 3.20 -1.17
CA GLY A 553 10.38 2.47 -0.24
C GLY A 553 9.08 3.19 0.14
N GLY A 554 8.60 4.11 -0.69
CA GLY A 554 7.46 5.00 -0.36
C GLY A 554 7.81 6.18 0.55
N ALA A 555 9.09 6.36 0.91
CA ALA A 555 9.56 7.57 1.56
C ALA A 555 10.12 8.54 0.52
N ILE A 556 9.56 9.74 0.47
CA ILE A 556 10.10 10.87 -0.28
C ILE A 556 11.42 11.27 0.38
N VAL A 557 12.49 11.25 -0.40
CA VAL A 557 13.86 11.37 0.10
C VAL A 557 14.19 12.83 0.44
N TYR A 558 13.75 13.77 -0.39
CA TYR A 558 14.14 15.18 -0.31
C TYR A 558 12.98 16.09 0.10
N ARG A 559 13.28 17.12 0.89
CA ARG A 559 12.33 18.19 1.24
C ARG A 559 12.50 19.47 0.41
N ASP A 560 13.67 19.63 -0.20
CA ASP A 560 14.03 20.71 -1.13
C ASP A 560 15.16 20.22 -2.06
N ALA A 561 15.90 21.12 -2.72
CA ALA A 561 16.93 20.77 -3.69
C ALA A 561 18.10 19.95 -3.14
N HIS A 562 18.35 20.00 -1.82
CA HIS A 562 19.55 19.43 -1.21
C HIS A 562 19.41 19.10 0.29
N HIS A 563 18.21 19.10 0.86
CA HIS A 563 17.95 18.57 2.20
C HIS A 563 17.05 17.36 2.13
N LEU A 564 17.34 16.39 2.99
CA LEU A 564 16.51 15.20 3.14
C LEU A 564 15.26 15.48 3.97
N THR A 565 14.21 14.69 3.74
CA THR A 565 13.09 14.63 4.68
C THR A 565 13.54 13.93 5.96
N GLY A 566 13.03 14.39 7.11
CA GLY A 566 13.21 13.69 8.38
C GLY A 566 12.67 12.26 8.35
N THR A 567 11.67 12.00 7.50
CA THR A 567 11.12 10.65 7.29
C THR A 567 12.16 9.71 6.70
N TYR A 568 12.84 10.12 5.62
CA TYR A 568 13.87 9.29 5.00
C TYR A 568 15.10 9.15 5.89
N LEU A 569 15.55 10.26 6.50
CA LEU A 569 16.67 10.27 7.44
C LEU A 569 16.45 9.28 8.59
N THR A 570 15.26 9.29 9.22
CA THR A 570 14.91 8.32 10.27
C THR A 570 15.01 6.87 9.78
N SER A 571 14.59 6.60 8.54
CA SER A 571 14.65 5.25 7.97
C SER A 571 16.08 4.74 7.75
N VAL A 572 17.06 5.64 7.58
CA VAL A 572 18.47 5.28 7.32
C VAL A 572 19.36 5.45 8.56
N SER A 573 18.90 6.12 9.62
CA SER A 573 19.70 6.48 10.81
C SER A 573 20.47 5.30 11.41
N SER A 574 19.84 4.14 11.59
CA SER A 574 20.50 2.95 12.16
C SER A 574 21.67 2.43 11.31
N LYS A 575 21.57 2.58 9.99
CA LYS A 575 22.59 2.14 9.03
C LYS A 575 23.76 3.12 8.95
N ILE A 576 23.47 4.42 8.97
CA ILE A 576 24.48 5.46 9.09
C ILE A 576 25.24 5.31 10.42
N MET A 577 24.51 5.07 11.51
CA MET A 577 25.13 4.83 12.81
C MET A 577 26.05 3.61 12.81
N TRP A 578 25.62 2.51 12.18
CA TRP A 578 26.47 1.32 12.04
C TRP A 578 27.77 1.63 11.29
N GLU A 579 27.70 2.43 10.22
CA GLU A 579 28.89 2.87 9.47
C GLU A 579 29.82 3.73 10.31
N LEU A 580 29.28 4.70 11.05
CA LEU A 580 30.08 5.53 11.98
C LEU A 580 30.78 4.69 13.04
N ARG A 581 30.08 3.70 13.62
CA ARG A 581 30.68 2.80 14.63
C ARG A 581 31.76 1.90 14.05
N ARG A 582 31.56 1.41 12.82
CA ARG A 582 32.58 0.63 12.11
C ARG A 582 33.81 1.49 11.84
N ALA A 583 33.60 2.74 11.42
CA ALA A 583 34.67 3.68 11.20
C ALA A 583 35.35 4.13 12.49
N ALA A 584 34.68 4.15 13.65
CA ALA A 584 35.27 4.59 14.93
C ALA A 584 36.20 3.54 15.57
N ARG A 585 36.05 2.26 15.22
CA ARG A 585 36.97 1.18 15.61
C ARG A 585 38.23 1.23 14.77
#